data_AF-A0A1C4JMV4-F1
#
_entry.id   AF-A0A1C4JMV4-F1
#
_cell.length_a   1.000
_cell.length_b   1.000
_cell.length_c   1.000
_cell.angle_alpha   90.00
_cell.angle_beta   90.00
_cell.angle_gamma   90.00
#
_symmetry.space_group_name_H-M   'P 1'
#
loop_
_entity.id
_entity.type
_entity.pdbx_description
1 polymer ?
#
loop_
_entity_poly.entity_id
_entity_poly.type
_entity_poly.pdbx_seq_one_letter_code
_entity_poly.pdbx_strand_id
1 'polypeptide(L)'
;MDVDQLAVGLALDLAITIRHDGRGGVADDLAAPDGLTRWVGEHAAALRVHGYAVPAAEFAEAAAGGGLAAVVEVRTAVRALFARAVRPGPPSSADADRLPSAEQALGRLNAASALVPVTPLLDWPPDGPPAARTAVPGTASPEDRLTAALARAAIAFLTGPDREKLRACPAPRCVRYFIKEHPRQEWCKPSCGNRARVARHHARHRGTPASTTG
;
A
#
# COMPACT_ATOMS: atom_id res chain seq x y z
N MET A 1 0.74 -18.94 -6.65
CA MET A 1 0.82 -17.86 -5.66
C MET A 1 -0.33 -18.09 -4.70
N ASP A 2 -0.04 -18.14 -3.41
CA ASP A 2 -1.05 -18.31 -2.37
C ASP A 2 -1.99 -17.07 -2.36
N VAL A 3 -3.28 -17.28 -2.15
CA VAL A 3 -4.30 -16.21 -2.10
C VAL A 3 -3.95 -15.21 -0.99
N ASP A 4 -3.37 -15.71 0.11
CA ASP A 4 -2.87 -14.90 1.22
C ASP A 4 -1.68 -14.02 0.79
N GLN A 5 -0.81 -14.51 -0.09
CA GLN A 5 0.35 -13.76 -0.60
C GLN A 5 -0.07 -12.64 -1.57
N LEU A 6 -1.10 -12.90 -2.40
CA LEU A 6 -1.70 -11.90 -3.29
C LEU A 6 -2.50 -10.84 -2.50
N ALA A 7 -3.14 -11.24 -1.40
CA ALA A 7 -3.94 -10.37 -0.54
C ALA A 7 -3.09 -9.37 0.26
N VAL A 8 -1.92 -9.80 0.73
CA VAL A 8 -0.97 -8.96 1.50
C VAL A 8 -0.29 -7.93 0.61
N GLY A 9 -0.02 -8.27 -0.66
CA GLY A 9 0.65 -7.38 -1.60
C GLY A 9 -0.11 -6.08 -1.84
N LEU A 10 -1.42 -6.15 -2.07
CA LEU A 10 -2.18 -5.04 -2.64
C LEU A 10 -2.13 -3.74 -1.82
N ALA A 11 -2.25 -3.82 -0.49
CA ALA A 11 -2.19 -2.64 0.37
C ALA A 11 -0.78 -2.02 0.39
N LEU A 12 0.26 -2.86 0.42
CA LEU A 12 1.64 -2.41 0.35
C LEU A 12 1.95 -1.82 -1.04
N ASP A 13 1.54 -2.50 -2.11
CA ASP A 13 1.72 -2.11 -3.50
C ASP A 13 1.08 -0.75 -3.77
N LEU A 14 -0.14 -0.53 -3.26
CA LEU A 14 -0.81 0.77 -3.30
C LEU A 14 0.02 1.83 -2.56
N ALA A 15 0.50 1.53 -1.35
CA ALA A 15 1.31 2.47 -0.58
C ALA A 15 2.64 2.84 -1.26
N ILE A 16 3.27 1.91 -2.01
CA ILE A 16 4.58 2.12 -2.66
C ILE A 16 4.52 2.66 -4.10
N THR A 17 3.33 3.05 -4.57
CA THR A 17 3.15 3.95 -5.73
C THR A 17 3.75 5.34 -5.46
N ILE A 18 3.93 5.69 -4.18
CA ILE A 18 4.80 6.78 -3.74
C ILE A 18 6.24 6.23 -3.59
N ARG A 19 7.16 6.72 -4.43
CA ARG A 19 8.54 6.23 -4.48
C ARG A 19 9.54 7.38 -4.66
N HIS A 20 10.83 7.09 -4.49
CA HIS A 20 11.86 8.07 -4.77
C HIS A 20 11.96 8.32 -6.29
N ASP A 21 12.16 9.56 -6.70
CA ASP A 21 12.36 9.94 -8.10
C ASP A 21 13.81 9.73 -8.61
N GLY A 22 14.74 9.47 -7.69
CA GLY A 22 16.18 9.33 -7.98
C GLY A 22 16.98 10.64 -7.94
N ARG A 23 16.31 11.80 -7.90
CA ARG A 23 16.87 13.15 -7.80
C ARG A 23 16.73 13.77 -6.41
N GLY A 24 16.04 13.08 -5.51
CA GLY A 24 15.85 13.51 -4.12
C GLY A 24 14.44 14.02 -3.81
N GLY A 25 13.54 13.96 -4.79
CA GLY A 25 12.11 14.14 -4.61
C GLY A 25 11.34 12.82 -4.56
N VAL A 26 10.03 12.98 -4.63
CA VAL A 26 9.05 11.89 -4.62
C VAL A 26 8.39 11.83 -6.00
N ALA A 27 8.33 10.62 -6.56
CA ALA A 27 7.51 10.30 -7.71
C ALA A 27 6.23 9.60 -7.24
N ASP A 28 5.13 9.93 -7.90
CA ASP A 28 3.81 9.37 -7.65
C ASP A 28 3.31 8.66 -8.92
N ASP A 29 3.24 7.33 -8.87
CA ASP A 29 2.78 6.51 -9.99
C ASP A 29 1.26 6.66 -10.25
N LEU A 30 0.52 7.26 -9.32
CA LEU A 30 -0.91 7.61 -9.42
C LEU A 30 -1.13 9.14 -9.50
N ALA A 31 -0.19 9.88 -10.09
CA ALA A 31 -0.35 11.33 -10.30
C ALA A 31 -1.40 11.67 -11.38
N ALA A 32 -1.77 10.72 -12.23
CA ALA A 32 -2.69 10.90 -13.35
C ALA A 32 -3.52 9.64 -13.61
N PRO A 33 -4.68 9.74 -14.30
CA PRO A 33 -5.57 8.59 -14.54
C PRO A 33 -4.91 7.40 -15.23
N ASP A 34 -4.05 7.64 -16.23
CA ASP A 34 -3.29 6.58 -16.91
C ASP A 34 -2.39 5.77 -15.94
N GLY A 35 -1.95 6.42 -14.86
CA GLY A 35 -1.28 5.81 -13.73
C GLY A 35 -2.11 4.74 -13.07
N LEU A 36 -3.35 5.11 -12.72
CA LEU A 36 -4.31 4.21 -12.10
C LEU A 36 -4.73 3.09 -13.04
N THR A 37 -5.05 3.38 -14.31
CA THR A 37 -5.45 2.35 -15.29
C THR A 37 -4.39 1.25 -15.41
N ARG A 38 -3.12 1.63 -15.54
CA ARG A 38 -2.01 0.67 -15.59
C ARG A 38 -1.89 -0.13 -14.29
N TRP A 39 -1.92 0.56 -13.15
CA TRP A 39 -1.78 -0.08 -11.85
C TRP A 39 -2.91 -1.08 -11.58
N VAL A 40 -4.17 -0.73 -11.89
CA VAL A 40 -5.31 -1.64 -11.77
C VAL A 40 -5.17 -2.86 -12.68
N GLY A 41 -4.70 -2.67 -13.92
CA GLY A 41 -4.43 -3.77 -14.85
C GLY A 41 -3.40 -4.76 -14.30
N GLU A 42 -2.30 -4.27 -13.73
CA GLU A 42 -1.24 -5.08 -13.13
C GLU A 42 -1.72 -5.85 -11.87
N HIS A 43 -2.70 -5.32 -11.15
CA HIS A 43 -3.18 -5.88 -9.86
C HIS A 43 -4.58 -6.52 -9.93
N ALA A 44 -5.12 -6.75 -11.13
CA ALA A 44 -6.48 -7.24 -11.34
C ALA A 44 -6.79 -8.55 -10.57
N ALA A 45 -5.82 -9.47 -10.50
CA ALA A 45 -5.99 -10.73 -9.77
C ALA A 45 -6.14 -10.52 -8.24
N ALA A 46 -5.32 -9.64 -7.66
CA ALA A 46 -5.39 -9.31 -6.23
C ALA A 46 -6.65 -8.51 -5.88
N LEU A 47 -7.08 -7.61 -6.77
CA LEU A 47 -8.33 -6.85 -6.62
C LEU A 47 -9.55 -7.77 -6.57
N ARG A 48 -9.59 -8.85 -7.37
CA ARG A 48 -10.71 -9.81 -7.34
C ARG A 48 -10.87 -10.53 -6.00
N VAL A 49 -9.79 -10.74 -5.25
CA VAL A 49 -9.85 -11.39 -3.93
C VAL A 49 -10.63 -10.51 -2.95
N HIS A 50 -10.27 -9.22 -2.85
CA HIS A 50 -10.87 -8.27 -1.90
C HIS A 50 -12.15 -7.59 -2.42
N GLY A 51 -12.36 -7.64 -3.74
CA GLY A 51 -13.61 -7.28 -4.40
C GLY A 51 -14.64 -8.41 -4.43
N TYR A 52 -14.39 -9.53 -3.75
CA TYR A 52 -15.29 -10.68 -3.68
C TYR A 52 -15.78 -11.16 -5.05
N ALA A 53 -14.81 -11.38 -5.95
CA ALA A 53 -15.00 -11.91 -7.29
C ALA A 53 -15.81 -11.04 -8.27
N VAL A 54 -15.98 -9.75 -8.00
CA VAL A 54 -16.40 -8.76 -9.02
C VAL A 54 -15.51 -8.87 -10.27
N PRO A 55 -16.08 -8.80 -11.49
CA PRO A 55 -15.31 -8.87 -12.74
C PRO A 55 -14.18 -7.83 -12.81
N ALA A 56 -13.02 -8.24 -13.33
CA ALA A 56 -11.87 -7.34 -13.49
C ALA A 56 -12.16 -6.14 -14.41
N ALA A 57 -13.12 -6.28 -15.33
CA ALA A 57 -13.57 -5.22 -16.21
C ALA A 57 -14.17 -4.03 -15.44
N GLU A 58 -14.87 -4.27 -14.33
CA GLU A 58 -15.42 -3.20 -13.50
C GLU A 58 -14.31 -2.37 -12.84
N PHE A 59 -13.21 -2.99 -12.40
CA PHE A 59 -12.08 -2.23 -11.89
C PHE A 59 -11.40 -1.39 -12.98
N ALA A 60 -11.31 -1.91 -14.20
CA ALA A 60 -10.75 -1.16 -15.34
C ALA A 60 -11.63 0.04 -15.71
N GLU A 61 -12.96 -0.15 -15.70
CA GLU A 61 -13.94 0.92 -15.89
C GLU A 61 -13.80 2.00 -14.81
N ALA A 62 -13.74 1.60 -13.54
CA ALA A 62 -13.52 2.51 -12.41
C ALA A 62 -12.26 3.36 -12.56
N ALA A 63 -11.17 2.74 -13.04
CA ALA A 63 -9.91 3.44 -13.26
C ALA A 63 -10.01 4.50 -14.38
N ALA A 64 -10.77 4.22 -15.43
CA ALA A 64 -11.03 5.14 -16.53
C ALA A 64 -12.08 6.21 -16.19
N GLY A 65 -13.07 5.86 -15.35
CA GLY A 65 -14.26 6.67 -15.02
C GLY A 65 -14.06 7.75 -13.94
N GLY A 66 -12.85 7.88 -13.38
CA GLY A 66 -12.53 8.92 -12.39
C GLY A 66 -12.27 8.43 -10.98
N GLY A 67 -12.06 7.13 -10.76
CA GLY A 67 -11.71 6.55 -9.46
C GLY A 67 -10.38 7.05 -8.85
N LEU A 68 -9.57 7.83 -9.59
CA LEU A 68 -8.27 8.31 -9.15
C LEU A 68 -8.29 9.02 -7.80
N ALA A 69 -9.19 9.98 -7.62
CA ALA A 69 -9.25 10.74 -6.37
C ALA A 69 -9.56 9.84 -5.16
N ALA A 70 -10.54 8.94 -5.29
CA ALA A 70 -10.92 8.01 -4.24
C ALA A 70 -9.77 7.02 -3.90
N VAL A 71 -9.08 6.50 -4.92
CA VAL A 71 -7.93 5.61 -4.72
C VAL A 71 -6.77 6.33 -4.04
N VAL A 72 -6.50 7.58 -4.42
CA VAL A 72 -5.47 8.41 -3.76
C VAL A 72 -5.82 8.69 -2.30
N GLU A 73 -7.10 8.92 -1.99
CA GLU A 73 -7.56 9.07 -0.59
C GLU A 73 -7.38 7.79 0.22
N VAL A 74 -7.72 6.62 -0.34
CA VAL A 74 -7.45 5.33 0.31
C VAL A 74 -5.96 5.15 0.54
N ARG A 75 -5.12 5.41 -0.47
CA ARG A 75 -3.65 5.33 -0.32
C ARG A 75 -3.14 6.26 0.77
N THR A 76 -3.64 7.49 0.84
CA THR A 76 -3.26 8.46 1.86
C THR A 76 -3.62 7.95 3.27
N ALA A 77 -4.81 7.38 3.44
CA ALA A 77 -5.22 6.74 4.69
C ALA A 77 -4.34 5.52 5.03
N VAL A 78 -4.04 4.66 4.06
CA VAL A 78 -3.14 3.50 4.24
C VAL A 78 -1.77 3.94 4.70
N ARG A 79 -1.16 4.94 4.05
CA ARG A 79 0.17 5.45 4.45
C ARG A 79 0.14 6.04 5.86
N ALA A 80 -0.94 6.69 6.27
CA ALA A 80 -1.09 7.22 7.64
C ALA A 80 -1.16 6.10 8.68
N LEU A 81 -1.90 5.03 8.38
CA LEU A 81 -1.99 3.86 9.25
C LEU A 81 -0.69 3.04 9.25
N PHE A 82 0.06 3.02 8.14
CA PHE A 82 1.39 2.42 8.08
C PHE A 82 2.39 3.20 8.94
N ALA A 83 2.38 4.54 8.86
CA ALA A 83 3.14 5.41 9.75
C ALA A 83 2.83 5.15 11.24
N ARG A 84 1.55 4.93 11.57
CA ARG A 84 1.11 4.51 12.92
C ARG A 84 1.61 3.11 13.30
N ALA A 85 1.63 2.18 12.35
CA ALA A 85 1.96 0.78 12.58
C ALA A 85 3.45 0.54 12.82
N VAL A 86 4.34 1.32 12.19
CA VAL A 86 5.80 1.15 12.31
C VAL A 86 6.40 1.77 13.58
N ARG A 87 5.59 2.40 14.43
CA ARG A 87 6.06 2.98 15.70
C ARG A 87 6.60 1.90 16.66
N PRO A 88 7.65 2.19 17.45
CA PRO A 88 8.29 3.50 17.67
C PRO A 88 9.30 3.92 16.58
N GLY A 89 9.50 3.11 15.54
CA GLY A 89 10.35 3.49 14.40
C GLY A 89 9.82 4.71 13.64
N PRO A 90 10.69 5.41 12.88
CA PRO A 90 10.26 6.54 12.08
C PRO A 90 9.34 6.10 10.94
N PRO A 91 8.32 6.91 10.58
CA PRO A 91 7.54 6.69 9.38
C PRO A 91 8.38 6.96 8.13
N SER A 92 7.79 6.74 6.95
CA SER A 92 8.44 7.14 5.70
C SER A 92 8.70 8.65 5.69
N SER A 93 9.85 9.06 5.14
CA SER A 93 10.20 10.48 5.01
C SER A 93 9.27 11.27 4.07
N ALA A 94 8.50 10.61 3.19
CA ALA A 94 7.47 11.28 2.38
C ALA A 94 6.20 11.63 3.16
N ASP A 95 6.03 11.07 4.36
CA ASP A 95 4.80 11.16 5.13
C ASP A 95 4.86 12.22 6.24
N ALA A 96 6.03 12.83 6.44
CA ALA A 96 6.19 13.94 7.37
C ALA A 96 5.31 15.14 6.92
N ASP A 97 4.55 15.68 7.87
CA ASP A 97 3.73 16.90 7.80
C ASP A 97 2.52 16.91 6.85
N ARG A 98 2.19 15.79 6.18
CA ARG A 98 1.17 15.78 5.10
C ARG A 98 0.04 14.78 5.25
N LEU A 99 0.16 13.84 6.19
CA LEU A 99 -0.86 12.79 6.35
C LEU A 99 -1.96 13.21 7.33
N PRO A 100 -3.20 12.74 7.11
CA PRO A 100 -4.26 12.87 8.11
C PRO A 100 -3.84 12.20 9.42
N SER A 101 -4.47 12.60 10.52
CA SER A 101 -4.32 11.90 11.79
C SER A 101 -4.72 10.42 11.65
N ALA A 102 -4.19 9.55 12.51
CA ALA A 102 -4.52 8.13 12.49
C ALA A 102 -6.03 7.88 12.67
N GLU A 103 -6.72 8.73 13.43
CA GLU A 103 -8.18 8.67 13.61
C GLU A 103 -8.93 9.01 12.32
N GLN A 104 -8.57 10.11 11.66
CA GLN A 104 -9.15 10.47 10.36
C GLN A 104 -8.87 9.41 9.29
N ALA A 105 -7.65 8.86 9.26
CA ALA A 105 -7.29 7.79 8.34
C ALA A 105 -8.12 6.52 8.58
N LEU A 106 -8.32 6.15 9.86
CA LEU A 106 -9.17 5.02 10.24
C LEU A 106 -10.62 5.24 9.78
N GLY A 107 -11.17 6.45 10.01
CA GLY A 107 -12.51 6.81 9.57
C GLY A 107 -12.68 6.73 8.05
N ARG A 108 -11.71 7.29 7.29
CA ARG A 108 -11.71 7.23 5.81
C ARG A 108 -11.66 5.80 5.31
N LEU A 109 -10.81 4.95 5.88
CA LEU A 109 -10.66 3.56 5.45
C LEU A 109 -11.92 2.74 5.73
N ASN A 110 -12.53 2.93 6.90
CA ASN A 110 -13.78 2.25 7.26
C ASN A 110 -14.95 2.72 6.38
N ALA A 111 -15.06 4.03 6.11
CA ALA A 111 -16.06 4.57 5.20
C ALA A 111 -15.89 4.02 3.78
N ALA A 112 -14.67 3.98 3.26
CA ALA A 112 -14.36 3.40 1.96
C ALA A 112 -14.75 1.92 1.86
N SER A 113 -14.46 1.12 2.89
CA SER A 113 -14.86 -0.30 2.95
C SER A 113 -16.39 -0.48 2.96
N ALA A 114 -17.10 0.46 3.60
CA ALA A 114 -18.55 0.45 3.78
C ALA A 114 -19.34 0.89 2.53
N LEU A 115 -18.69 1.49 1.52
CA LEU A 115 -19.33 1.88 0.25
C LEU A 115 -20.04 0.72 -0.44
N VAL A 116 -19.56 -0.51 -0.20
CA VAL A 116 -20.11 -1.72 -0.82
C VAL A 116 -20.50 -2.72 0.26
N PRO A 117 -21.70 -2.66 0.84
CA PRO A 117 -22.14 -3.67 1.80
C PRO A 117 -22.03 -5.08 1.23
N VAL A 118 -21.71 -6.06 2.06
CA VAL A 118 -21.56 -7.46 1.64
C VAL A 118 -22.35 -8.41 2.53
N THR A 119 -22.80 -9.50 1.94
CA THR A 119 -23.60 -10.51 2.64
C THR A 119 -22.87 -11.85 2.64
N PRO A 120 -22.51 -12.40 3.81
CA PRO A 120 -22.03 -13.77 3.91
C PRO A 120 -23.11 -14.75 3.47
N LEU A 121 -22.74 -15.67 2.57
CA LEU A 121 -23.60 -16.74 2.09
C LEU A 121 -22.95 -18.08 2.40
N LEU A 122 -23.78 -19.04 2.81
CA LEU A 122 -23.41 -20.44 2.83
C LEU A 122 -23.66 -21.02 1.43
N ASP A 123 -22.59 -21.49 0.80
CA ASP A 123 -22.67 -22.27 -0.41
C ASP A 123 -22.45 -23.75 -0.08
N TRP A 124 -23.36 -24.60 -0.53
CA TRP A 124 -23.28 -26.03 -0.29
C TRP A 124 -23.58 -26.80 -1.58
N PRO A 125 -22.55 -27.09 -2.39
CA PRO A 125 -22.73 -27.85 -3.62
C PRO A 125 -23.11 -29.31 -3.30
N PRO A 126 -23.93 -29.98 -4.14
CA PRO A 126 -24.35 -31.37 -3.90
C PRO A 126 -23.19 -32.36 -3.74
N ASP A 127 -22.11 -32.16 -4.51
CA ASP A 127 -20.96 -33.07 -4.56
C ASP A 127 -19.71 -32.51 -3.86
N GLY A 128 -19.88 -31.65 -2.85
CA GLY A 128 -18.73 -31.02 -2.20
C GLY A 128 -18.98 -30.52 -0.77
N PRO A 129 -17.91 -30.14 -0.06
CA PRO A 129 -18.02 -29.57 1.28
C PRO A 129 -18.68 -28.16 1.23
N PRO A 130 -19.34 -27.72 2.31
CA PRO A 130 -19.83 -26.36 2.42
C PRO A 130 -18.69 -25.35 2.39
N ALA A 131 -18.92 -24.21 1.74
CA ALA A 131 -17.99 -23.10 1.65
C ALA A 131 -18.69 -21.77 1.98
N ALA A 132 -17.96 -20.86 2.63
CA ALA A 132 -18.41 -19.48 2.77
C ALA A 132 -18.17 -18.74 1.45
N ARG A 133 -19.20 -18.06 0.94
CA ARG A 133 -19.07 -17.06 -0.11
C ARG A 133 -19.51 -15.70 0.41
N THR A 134 -19.10 -14.65 -0.28
CA THR A 134 -19.53 -13.29 0.01
C THR A 134 -20.24 -12.73 -1.21
N ALA A 135 -21.49 -12.32 -1.06
CA ALA A 135 -22.24 -11.65 -2.11
C ALA A 135 -22.07 -10.14 -2.02
N VAL A 136 -21.93 -9.52 -3.18
CA VAL A 136 -21.91 -8.07 -3.35
C VAL A 136 -23.19 -7.66 -4.09
N PRO A 137 -24.12 -6.91 -3.46
CA PRO A 137 -25.31 -6.42 -4.13
C PRO A 137 -24.97 -5.61 -5.39
N GLY A 138 -25.82 -5.69 -6.42
CA GLY A 138 -25.56 -5.15 -7.76
C GLY A 138 -25.66 -3.62 -7.89
N THR A 139 -25.79 -2.86 -6.81
CA THR A 139 -26.10 -1.42 -6.86
C THR A 139 -24.91 -0.50 -6.74
N ALA A 140 -23.74 -0.98 -6.29
CA ALA A 140 -22.54 -0.15 -6.16
C ALA A 140 -21.90 0.16 -7.53
N SER A 141 -21.41 1.38 -7.70
CA SER A 141 -20.69 1.78 -8.92
C SER A 141 -19.33 1.06 -9.03
N PRO A 142 -18.74 1.00 -10.23
CA PRO A 142 -17.39 0.48 -10.41
C PRO A 142 -16.34 1.15 -9.50
N GLU A 143 -16.42 2.48 -9.34
CA GLU A 143 -15.51 3.28 -8.48
C GLU A 143 -15.64 2.92 -7.00
N ASP A 144 -16.87 2.75 -6.52
CA ASP A 144 -17.12 2.32 -5.14
C ASP A 144 -16.59 0.90 -4.90
N ARG A 145 -16.74 0.00 -5.88
CA ARG A 145 -16.20 -1.37 -5.81
C ARG A 145 -14.68 -1.39 -5.75
N LEU A 146 -14.01 -0.60 -6.58
CA LEU A 146 -12.54 -0.46 -6.54
C LEU A 146 -12.08 0.10 -5.20
N THR A 147 -12.72 1.18 -4.75
CA THR A 147 -12.39 1.87 -3.50
C THR A 147 -12.59 0.96 -2.28
N ALA A 148 -13.70 0.24 -2.22
CA ALA A 148 -13.99 -0.71 -1.14
C ALA A 148 -13.04 -1.92 -1.16
N ALA A 149 -12.69 -2.46 -2.33
CA ALA A 149 -11.74 -3.56 -2.45
C ALA A 149 -10.36 -3.18 -1.90
N LEU A 150 -9.86 -1.99 -2.24
CA LEU A 150 -8.58 -1.50 -1.72
C LEU A 150 -8.62 -1.23 -0.20
N ALA A 151 -9.73 -0.67 0.29
CA ALA A 151 -9.92 -0.45 1.72
C ALA A 151 -9.92 -1.77 2.51
N ARG A 152 -10.60 -2.80 2.00
CA ARG A 152 -10.60 -4.16 2.59
C ARG A 152 -9.24 -4.80 2.57
N ALA A 153 -8.50 -4.66 1.47
CA ALA A 153 -7.13 -5.16 1.37
C ALA A 153 -6.23 -4.54 2.45
N ALA A 154 -6.38 -3.23 2.67
CA ALA A 154 -5.66 -2.54 3.74
C ALA A 154 -6.08 -2.98 5.14
N ILE A 155 -7.38 -3.19 5.38
CA ILE A 155 -7.87 -3.74 6.65
C ILE A 155 -7.25 -5.12 6.89
N ALA A 156 -7.37 -6.03 5.91
CA ALA A 156 -6.81 -7.38 5.98
C ALA A 156 -5.29 -7.36 6.27
N PHE A 157 -4.54 -6.47 5.60
CA PHE A 157 -3.12 -6.30 5.86
C PHE A 157 -2.84 -5.81 7.30
N LEU A 158 -3.54 -4.77 7.75
CA LEU A 158 -3.31 -4.13 9.05
C LEU A 158 -3.74 -5.00 10.24
N THR A 159 -4.69 -5.91 10.04
CA THR A 159 -5.09 -6.91 11.04
C THR A 159 -4.37 -8.25 10.88
N GLY A 160 -3.57 -8.40 9.82
CA GLY A 160 -2.88 -9.62 9.46
C GLY A 160 -1.46 -9.73 10.05
N PRO A 161 -0.82 -10.91 9.90
CA PRO A 161 0.49 -11.19 10.49
C PRO A 161 1.62 -10.33 9.92
N ASP A 162 1.50 -9.86 8.67
CA ASP A 162 2.53 -9.06 8.02
C ASP A 162 2.60 -7.61 8.54
N ARG A 163 1.58 -7.16 9.27
CA ARG A 163 1.61 -5.89 10.00
C ARG A 163 2.83 -5.80 10.92
N GLU A 164 3.18 -6.88 11.61
CA GLU A 164 4.33 -6.92 12.54
C GLU A 164 5.68 -6.86 11.81
N LYS A 165 5.70 -7.23 10.52
CA LYS A 165 6.89 -7.23 9.67
C LYS A 165 7.05 -5.95 8.86
N LEU A 166 6.02 -5.10 8.82
CA LEU A 166 6.04 -3.81 8.11
C LEU A 166 7.12 -2.87 8.66
N ARG A 167 7.94 -2.31 7.78
CA ARG A 167 8.97 -1.32 8.13
C ARG A 167 8.98 -0.18 7.12
N ALA A 168 9.34 1.02 7.55
CA ALA A 168 9.76 2.09 6.65
C ALA A 168 11.24 1.90 6.30
N CYS A 169 11.64 2.10 5.04
CA CYS A 169 13.03 1.91 4.64
C CYS A 169 13.92 3.06 5.15
N PRO A 170 14.97 2.77 5.95
CA PRO A 170 15.81 3.82 6.54
C PRO A 170 16.88 4.35 5.58
N ALA A 171 16.96 3.83 4.34
CA ALA A 171 18.00 4.27 3.41
C ALA A 171 17.80 5.75 3.03
N PRO A 172 18.88 6.53 2.87
CA PRO A 172 18.78 7.94 2.49
C PRO A 172 17.90 8.13 1.25
N ARG A 173 16.97 9.09 1.36
CA ARG A 173 15.99 9.45 0.31
C ARG A 173 14.99 8.35 -0.05
N CYS A 174 14.93 7.25 0.70
CA CYS A 174 13.90 6.24 0.48
C CYS A 174 12.60 6.67 1.16
N VAL A 175 11.48 6.44 0.47
CA VAL A 175 10.14 6.78 0.95
C VAL A 175 9.19 5.58 0.98
N ARG A 176 9.72 4.37 0.76
CA ARG A 176 8.96 3.13 0.68
C ARG A 176 8.80 2.46 2.03
N TYR A 177 7.63 1.88 2.24
CA TYR A 177 7.40 0.81 3.18
C TYR A 177 7.82 -0.54 2.57
N PHE A 178 8.07 -1.55 3.40
CA PHE A 178 8.36 -2.92 2.96
C PHE A 178 8.05 -3.94 4.07
N ILE A 179 7.89 -5.21 3.70
CA ILE A 179 7.84 -6.34 4.64
C ILE A 179 9.25 -6.85 4.88
N LYS A 180 9.61 -6.98 6.15
CA LYS A 180 10.85 -7.62 6.58
C LYS A 180 10.70 -9.15 6.52
N GLU A 181 11.17 -9.76 5.43
CA GLU A 181 11.05 -11.20 5.17
C GLU A 181 12.05 -12.02 5.98
N HIS A 182 13.21 -11.45 6.30
CA HIS A 182 14.23 -12.14 7.09
C HIS A 182 14.94 -11.22 8.11
N PRO A 183 15.50 -11.76 9.22
CA PRO A 183 16.04 -10.96 10.32
C PRO A 183 17.13 -9.95 9.93
N ARG A 184 17.94 -10.28 8.91
CA ARG A 184 19.02 -9.44 8.38
C ARG A 184 18.58 -8.37 7.35
N GLN A 185 17.31 -8.32 6.97
CA GLN A 185 16.82 -7.35 5.98
C GLN A 185 16.65 -5.99 6.66
N GLU A 186 17.55 -5.06 6.36
CA GLU A 186 17.50 -3.68 6.86
C GLU A 186 16.87 -2.69 5.87
N TRP A 187 16.82 -3.06 4.58
CA TRP A 187 16.36 -2.17 3.51
C TRP A 187 15.37 -2.86 2.58
N CYS A 188 14.50 -2.06 1.93
CA CYS A 188 13.49 -2.59 1.02
C CYS A 188 14.07 -3.24 -0.24
N LYS A 189 15.28 -2.83 -0.68
CA LYS A 189 15.98 -3.38 -1.86
C LYS A 189 17.50 -3.31 -1.67
N PRO A 190 18.31 -4.15 -2.33
CA PRO A 190 19.78 -4.09 -2.26
C PRO A 190 20.38 -2.72 -2.63
N SER A 191 19.79 -2.03 -3.61
CA SER A 191 20.22 -0.69 -4.02
C SER A 191 20.06 0.36 -2.90
N CYS A 192 19.11 0.18 -1.98
CA CYS A 192 18.97 1.03 -0.80
C CYS A 192 20.12 0.82 0.20
N GLY A 193 20.58 -0.41 0.38
CA GLY A 193 21.77 -0.72 1.17
C GLY A 193 23.05 -0.11 0.58
N ASN A 194 23.20 -0.17 -0.75
CA ASN A 194 24.31 0.52 -1.44
C ASN A 194 24.30 2.03 -1.19
N ARG A 195 23.14 2.70 -1.34
CA ARG A 195 23.02 4.14 -1.04
C ARG A 195 23.36 4.45 0.40
N ALA A 196 22.92 3.64 1.36
CA ALA A 196 23.21 3.86 2.78
C ALA A 196 24.72 3.76 3.06
N ARG A 197 25.42 2.78 2.48
CA ARG A 197 26.88 2.65 2.58
C ARG A 197 27.61 3.85 1.99
N VAL A 198 27.23 4.28 0.79
CA VAL A 198 27.82 5.44 0.11
C VAL A 198 27.62 6.72 0.92
N ALA A 199 26.42 6.95 1.46
CA ALA A 199 26.14 8.12 2.30
C ALA A 199 27.02 8.14 3.56
N ARG A 200 27.19 7.00 4.25
CA ARG A 200 28.08 6.88 5.41
C ARG A 200 29.54 7.12 5.06
N HIS A 201 30.00 6.67 3.90
CA HIS A 201 31.35 6.98 3.41
C HIS A 201 31.54 8.50 3.22
N HIS A 202 30.63 9.16 2.48
CA HIS A 202 30.72 10.61 2.28
C HIS A 202 30.61 11.42 3.57
N ALA A 203 29.80 11.00 4.54
CA ALA A 203 29.69 11.67 5.84
C ALA A 203 31.02 11.60 6.61
N ARG A 204 31.72 10.45 6.58
CA ARG A 204 33.04 10.29 7.19
C ARG A 204 34.10 11.18 6.54
N HIS A 205 34.10 11.30 5.21
CA HIS A 205 35.08 12.15 4.51
C HIS A 205 34.78 13.65 4.59
N ARG A 206 33.54 14.05 4.89
CA ARG A 206 33.18 15.46 5.16
C ARG A 206 33.42 15.88 6.61
N GLY A 207 33.65 14.93 7.52
CA GLY A 207 33.93 15.17 8.94
C GLY A 207 35.40 15.38 9.29
N THR A 208 36.30 15.44 8.30
CA THR A 208 37.70 15.83 8.52
C THR A 208 37.89 17.28 8.09
N PRO A 209 37.68 18.28 8.97
CA PRO A 209 38.23 19.61 8.72
C PRO A 209 39.76 19.46 8.73
N ALA A 210 40.42 19.98 7.69
CA ALA A 210 41.86 20.13 7.69
C ALA A 210 42.26 20.95 8.94
N SER A 211 43.13 20.40 9.78
CA SER A 211 43.82 21.16 10.81
C SER A 211 44.66 22.23 10.12
N THR A 212 44.17 23.47 10.09
CA THR A 212 44.99 24.63 9.75
C THR A 212 45.72 25.03 11.02
N THR A 213 46.95 24.54 11.16
CA THR A 213 47.93 25.08 12.11
C THR A 213 48.41 26.42 11.56
N GLY A 214 48.22 27.48 12.35
CA GLY A 214 48.74 28.83 12.10
C GLY A 214 48.76 29.60 13.41
#